data_AF-A0A7C6UVD4-F1
#
_entry.id   AF-A0A7C6UVD4-F1
#
_cell.length_a   1.000
_cell.length_b   1.000
_cell.length_c   1.000
_cell.angle_alpha   90.00
_cell.angle_beta   90.00
_cell.angle_gamma   90.00
#
_symmetry.space_group_name_H-M   'P 1'
#
loop_
_entity.id
_entity.type
_entity.pdbx_description
1 polymer ?
#
loop_
_entity_poly.entity_id
_entity_poly.type
_entity_poly.pdbx_seq_one_letter_code
_entity_poly.pdbx_strand_id
1 'polypeptide(L)'
;MQNNQKDSSSFLSMTGNLLLIHLLFILLTPLILHLGYFSVVLTLCYVLVLFIIGFLRSHALNITPLKVLAAGYCSQLPGIIPSIFVIIKKLLPFPAVVFEFLGQIWQTPFYPVYPLLPRTSVADIPLYFMINLIISLIIPLIPAAGAYISKINK
;
A
#
# COMPACT_ATOMS: atom_id res chain seq x y z
N MET A 1 25.36 10.08 -18.68
CA MET A 1 24.16 10.89 -18.33
C MET A 1 22.85 10.29 -18.86
N GLN A 2 22.77 9.85 -20.12
CA GLN A 2 21.54 9.28 -20.71
C GLN A 2 20.96 8.05 -19.99
N ASN A 3 21.79 7.10 -19.53
CA ASN A 3 21.30 5.92 -18.79
C ASN A 3 20.67 6.27 -17.43
N ASN A 4 21.22 7.25 -16.70
CA ASN A 4 20.69 7.65 -15.39
C ASN A 4 19.33 8.36 -15.53
N GLN A 5 19.12 9.12 -16.61
CA GLN A 5 17.82 9.75 -16.87
C GLN A 5 16.73 8.72 -17.22
N LYS A 6 17.06 7.72 -18.04
CA LYS A 6 16.12 6.63 -18.38
C LYS A 6 15.75 5.81 -17.14
N ASP A 7 16.72 5.50 -16.28
CA ASP A 7 16.50 4.78 -15.03
C ASP A 7 15.61 5.56 -14.04
N SER A 8 15.86 6.86 -13.88
CA SER A 8 15.05 7.73 -13.03
C SER A 8 13.60 7.84 -13.54
N SER A 9 13.42 8.03 -14.85
CA SER A 9 12.08 8.12 -15.44
C SER A 9 11.27 6.84 -15.28
N SER A 10 11.90 5.68 -15.39
CA SER A 10 11.26 4.37 -15.23
C SER A 10 10.84 4.12 -13.78
N PHE A 11 11.69 4.51 -12.83
CA PHE A 11 11.37 4.45 -11.41
C PHE A 11 10.19 5.36 -11.05
N LEU A 12 10.24 6.64 -11.47
CA LEU A 12 9.15 7.59 -11.21
C LEU A 12 7.83 7.14 -11.85
N SER A 13 7.88 6.60 -13.07
CA SER A 13 6.72 6.02 -13.73
C SER A 13 6.12 4.87 -12.92
N MET A 14 6.96 3.96 -12.39
CA MET A 14 6.48 2.88 -11.53
C MET A 14 5.83 3.41 -10.24
N THR A 15 6.51 4.33 -9.55
CA THR A 15 5.99 4.95 -8.32
C THR A 15 4.65 5.66 -8.56
N GLY A 16 4.54 6.43 -9.65
CA GLY A 16 3.32 7.13 -10.02
C GLY A 16 2.16 6.17 -10.34
N ASN A 17 2.43 5.08 -11.06
CA ASN A 17 1.40 4.06 -11.34
C ASN A 17 0.89 3.41 -10.04
N LEU A 18 1.78 3.02 -9.13
CA LEU A 18 1.38 2.44 -7.84
C LEU A 18 0.61 3.43 -6.98
N LEU A 19 1.05 4.70 -6.94
CA LEU A 19 0.36 5.77 -6.23
C LEU A 19 -1.07 5.96 -6.73
N LEU A 20 -1.26 6.00 -8.06
CA LEU A 20 -2.59 6.14 -8.66
C LEU A 20 -3.51 4.97 -8.32
N ILE A 21 -2.98 3.75 -8.26
CA ILE A 21 -3.76 2.57 -7.84
C ILE A 21 -4.21 2.72 -6.38
N HIS A 22 -3.33 3.15 -5.48
CA HIS A 22 -3.71 3.40 -4.09
C HIS A 22 -4.86 4.41 -4.00
N LEU A 23 -4.70 5.56 -4.66
CA LEU A 23 -5.73 6.61 -4.68
C LEU A 23 -7.05 6.12 -5.28
N LEU A 24 -7.01 5.38 -6.38
CA LEU A 24 -8.20 4.81 -7.01
C LEU A 24 -8.96 3.88 -6.05
N PHE A 25 -8.27 2.97 -5.38
CA PHE A 25 -8.91 2.04 -4.46
C PHE A 25 -9.37 2.71 -3.17
N ILE A 26 -8.67 3.76 -2.69
CA ILE A 26 -9.15 4.60 -1.59
C ILE A 26 -10.50 5.23 -1.95
N LEU A 27 -10.64 5.77 -3.17
CA LEU A 27 -11.89 6.40 -3.62
C LEU A 27 -13.01 5.38 -3.88
N LEU A 28 -12.66 4.19 -4.38
CA LEU A 28 -13.63 3.15 -4.70
C LEU A 28 -14.19 2.47 -3.45
N THR A 29 -13.39 2.35 -2.39
CA THR A 29 -13.77 1.58 -1.20
C THR A 29 -15.05 2.10 -0.52
N PRO A 30 -15.23 3.40 -0.22
CA PRO A 30 -16.47 3.89 0.38
C PRO A 30 -17.73 3.51 -0.40
N LEU A 31 -17.67 3.53 -1.74
CA LEU A 31 -18.80 3.24 -2.61
C LEU A 31 -19.28 1.79 -2.48
N ILE A 32 -18.36 0.88 -2.21
CA ILE A 32 -18.66 -0.55 -2.17
C ILE A 32 -18.86 -1.09 -0.75
N LEU A 33 -18.51 -0.33 0.29
CA LEU A 33 -18.72 -0.75 1.68
C LEU A 33 -20.21 -0.99 1.97
N HIS A 34 -21.10 -0.35 1.21
CA HIS A 34 -22.55 -0.60 1.24
C HIS A 34 -22.95 -2.03 0.87
N LEU A 35 -22.06 -2.82 0.25
CA LEU A 35 -22.29 -4.22 -0.10
C LEU A 35 -22.03 -5.19 1.07
N GLY A 36 -21.70 -4.68 2.26
CA GLY A 36 -21.46 -5.50 3.46
C GLY A 36 -20.28 -6.47 3.26
N TYR A 37 -20.45 -7.74 3.62
CA TYR A 37 -19.38 -8.75 3.50
C TYR A 37 -18.86 -8.96 2.07
N PHE A 38 -19.66 -8.68 1.04
CA PHE A 38 -19.22 -8.76 -0.36
C PHE A 38 -18.14 -7.72 -0.70
N SER A 39 -18.02 -6.65 0.09
CA SER A 39 -16.98 -5.63 -0.12
C SER A 39 -15.55 -6.19 -0.02
N VAL A 40 -15.34 -7.33 0.67
CA VAL A 40 -14.05 -8.03 0.79
C VAL A 40 -13.42 -8.33 -0.57
N VAL A 41 -14.26 -8.58 -1.58
CA VAL A 41 -13.81 -8.83 -2.96
C VAL A 41 -12.96 -7.68 -3.49
N LEU A 42 -13.21 -6.44 -3.09
CA LEU A 42 -12.39 -5.31 -3.54
C LEU A 42 -10.98 -5.34 -2.98
N THR A 43 -10.81 -5.72 -1.71
CA THR A 43 -9.46 -5.86 -1.14
C THR A 43 -8.69 -6.95 -1.89
N LEU A 44 -9.35 -8.04 -2.29
CA LEU A 44 -8.74 -9.07 -3.14
C LEU A 44 -8.37 -8.52 -4.54
N CYS A 45 -9.28 -7.78 -5.18
CA CYS A 45 -9.02 -7.11 -6.45
C CYS A 45 -7.86 -6.12 -6.34
N TYR A 46 -7.77 -5.38 -5.24
CA TYR A 46 -6.69 -4.43 -4.96
C TYR A 46 -5.32 -5.12 -4.91
N VAL A 47 -5.20 -6.18 -4.11
CA VAL A 47 -3.98 -6.99 -4.01
C VAL A 47 -3.61 -7.58 -5.37
N LEU A 48 -4.59 -8.10 -6.12
CA LEU A 48 -4.37 -8.65 -7.45
C LEU A 48 -3.88 -7.60 -8.45
N VAL A 49 -4.49 -6.40 -8.46
CA VAL A 49 -4.09 -5.29 -9.34
C VAL A 49 -2.66 -4.84 -9.04
N LEU A 50 -2.27 -4.74 -7.77
CA LEU A 50 -0.89 -4.42 -7.40
C LEU A 50 0.09 -5.46 -7.94
N PHE A 51 -0.24 -6.74 -7.81
CA PHE A 51 0.58 -7.83 -8.33
C PHE A 51 0.71 -7.75 -9.86
N ILE A 52 -0.41 -7.62 -10.58
CA ILE A 52 -0.46 -7.54 -12.04
C ILE A 52 0.33 -6.33 -12.55
N ILE A 53 0.20 -5.18 -11.89
CA ILE A 53 0.92 -3.96 -12.26
C ILE A 53 2.42 -4.14 -12.03
N GLY A 54 2.81 -4.75 -10.91
CA GLY A 54 4.17 -5.20 -10.66
C GLY A 54 4.73 -6.01 -11.83
N PHE A 55 4.00 -7.05 -12.23
CA PHE A 55 4.38 -7.97 -13.31
C PHE A 55 4.47 -7.29 -14.69
N LEU A 56 3.41 -6.58 -15.11
CA LEU A 56 3.33 -5.99 -16.45
C LEU A 56 4.28 -4.78 -16.60
N ARG A 57 4.35 -3.91 -15.58
CA ARG A 57 5.18 -2.71 -15.66
C ARG A 57 6.66 -3.01 -15.46
N SER A 58 7.03 -4.00 -14.65
CA SER A 58 8.45 -4.41 -14.57
C SER A 58 8.97 -4.90 -15.92
N HIS A 59 8.14 -5.62 -16.67
CA HIS A 59 8.45 -6.07 -18.01
C HIS A 59 8.63 -4.89 -18.97
N ALA A 60 7.61 -4.02 -19.06
CA ALA A 60 7.57 -2.89 -19.99
C ALA A 60 8.67 -1.84 -19.71
N LEU A 61 8.94 -1.55 -18.44
CA LEU A 61 9.93 -0.57 -18.02
C LEU A 61 11.34 -1.17 -17.87
N ASN A 62 11.48 -2.49 -18.03
CA ASN A 62 12.70 -3.26 -17.80
C ASN A 62 13.41 -2.95 -16.46
N ILE A 63 12.64 -2.81 -15.38
CA ILE A 63 13.16 -2.54 -14.02
C ILE A 63 13.30 -3.83 -13.21
N THR A 64 14.15 -3.82 -12.19
CA THR A 64 14.37 -4.96 -11.30
C THR A 64 13.28 -5.06 -10.23
N PRO A 65 13.05 -6.24 -9.63
CA PRO A 65 12.10 -6.39 -8.52
C PRO A 65 12.46 -5.48 -7.33
N LEU A 66 13.75 -5.26 -7.07
CA LEU A 66 14.21 -4.34 -6.03
C LEU A 66 13.81 -2.88 -6.32
N LYS A 67 13.93 -2.42 -7.58
CA LYS A 67 13.47 -1.08 -7.98
C LYS A 67 11.95 -0.97 -7.85
N VAL A 68 11.20 -2.03 -8.15
CA VAL A 68 9.74 -2.07 -7.95
C VAL A 68 9.38 -2.01 -6.47
N LEU A 69 10.10 -2.73 -5.61
CA LEU A 69 9.92 -2.68 -4.16
C LEU A 69 10.14 -1.26 -3.62
N ALA A 70 11.25 -0.62 -4.03
CA ALA A 70 11.54 0.76 -3.65
C ALA A 70 10.45 1.73 -4.14
N ALA A 71 9.96 1.56 -5.38
CA ALA A 71 8.85 2.35 -5.92
C ALA A 71 7.56 2.12 -5.12
N GLY A 72 7.31 0.88 -4.69
CA GLY A 72 6.21 0.53 -3.79
C GLY A 72 6.29 1.27 -2.46
N TYR A 73 7.46 1.27 -1.81
CA TYR A 73 7.66 2.06 -0.58
C TYR A 73 7.46 3.56 -0.81
N CYS A 74 7.98 4.11 -1.91
CA CYS A 74 7.77 5.52 -2.26
C CYS A 74 6.28 5.85 -2.46
N SER A 75 5.53 4.97 -3.14
CA SER A 75 4.10 5.15 -3.33
C SER A 75 3.30 5.01 -2.03
N GLN A 76 3.83 4.29 -1.03
CA GLN A 76 3.21 4.07 0.28
C GLN A 76 3.65 5.08 1.35
N LEU A 77 4.54 6.03 1.05
CA LEU A 77 4.98 7.05 2.02
C LEU A 77 3.82 7.79 2.71
N PRO A 78 2.72 8.16 2.02
CA PRO A 78 1.59 8.80 2.68
C PRO A 78 0.88 7.93 3.73
N GLY A 79 1.07 6.61 3.71
CA GLY A 79 0.60 5.69 4.77
C GLY A 79 1.68 5.36 5.80
N ILE A 80 2.91 5.14 5.35
CA ILE A 80 4.04 4.77 6.21
C ILE A 80 4.40 5.91 7.16
N ILE A 81 4.51 7.15 6.65
CA ILE A 81 4.91 8.30 7.47
C ILE A 81 3.93 8.51 8.64
N PRO A 82 2.60 8.63 8.41
CA PRO A 82 1.65 8.72 9.52
C PRO A 82 1.71 7.51 10.46
N SER A 83 1.87 6.30 9.91
CA SER A 83 1.97 5.08 10.74
C SER A 83 3.15 5.15 11.71
N ILE A 84 4.32 5.63 11.28
CA ILE A 84 5.48 5.81 12.15
C ILE A 84 5.19 6.82 13.27
N PHE A 85 4.61 7.98 12.93
CA PHE A 85 4.27 9.02 13.92
C PHE A 85 3.28 8.49 14.97
N VAL A 86 2.32 7.68 14.56
CA VAL A 86 1.38 7.02 15.48
C VAL A 86 2.10 6.04 16.40
N ILE A 87 3.03 5.23 15.88
CA ILE A 87 3.81 4.27 16.66
C ILE A 87 4.66 4.98 17.72
N ILE A 88 5.32 6.07 17.36
CA ILE A 88 6.22 6.82 18.25
C ILE A 88 5.52 7.92 19.04
N LYS A 89 4.18 8.00 19.04
CA LYS A 89 3.43 9.11 19.64
C LYS A 89 3.71 9.35 21.13
N LYS A 90 4.18 8.32 21.85
CA LYS A 90 4.59 8.44 23.27
C LYS A 90 5.94 9.13 23.47
N LEU A 91 6.74 9.28 22.41
CA LEU A 91 8.08 9.86 22.44
C LEU A 91 8.09 11.34 22.05
N LEU A 92 7.01 11.85 21.46
CA LEU A 92 6.95 13.18 20.86
C LEU A 92 5.64 13.90 21.20
N PRO A 93 5.65 15.18 21.62
CA PRO A 93 4.47 15.93 22.04
C PRO A 93 3.69 16.49 20.84
N PHE A 94 3.18 15.61 19.95
CA PHE A 94 2.37 16.00 18.80
C PHE A 94 0.94 15.46 18.90
N PRO A 95 -0.06 16.17 18.33
CA PRO A 95 -1.43 15.68 18.25
C PRO A 95 -1.52 14.49 17.28
N ALA A 96 -1.46 13.28 17.82
CA ALA A 96 -1.46 12.03 17.06
C ALA A 96 -2.71 11.84 16.19
N VAL A 97 -3.83 12.47 16.54
CA VAL A 97 -5.14 12.31 15.87
C VAL A 97 -5.08 12.56 14.36
N VAL A 98 -4.28 13.53 13.92
CA VAL A 98 -4.12 13.85 12.49
C VAL A 98 -3.42 12.70 11.76
N PHE A 99 -2.38 12.12 12.37
CA PHE A 99 -1.64 11.00 11.78
C PHE A 99 -2.46 9.70 11.82
N GLU A 100 -3.25 9.50 12.87
CA GLU A 100 -4.19 8.37 12.95
C GLU A 100 -5.21 8.44 11.81
N PHE A 101 -5.77 9.62 11.54
CA PHE A 101 -6.68 9.86 10.42
C PHE A 101 -6.02 9.63 9.05
N LEU A 102 -4.83 10.18 8.83
CA LEU A 102 -4.11 10.01 7.56
C LEU A 102 -3.75 8.54 7.29
N GLY A 103 -3.25 7.83 8.29
CA GLY A 103 -2.96 6.39 8.18
C GLY A 103 -4.23 5.57 7.91
N GLN A 104 -5.34 5.94 8.56
CA GLN A 104 -6.65 5.33 8.33
C GLN A 104 -7.15 5.54 6.90
N ILE A 105 -7.04 6.74 6.33
CA ILE A 105 -7.41 7.00 4.93
C ILE A 105 -6.53 6.19 3.99
N TRP A 106 -5.22 6.16 4.22
CA TRP A 106 -4.30 5.48 3.31
C TRP A 106 -4.56 3.97 3.24
N GLN A 107 -4.99 3.38 4.36
CA GLN A 107 -5.33 1.96 4.47
C GLN A 107 -6.78 1.63 4.13
N THR A 108 -7.58 2.60 3.65
CA THR A 108 -8.97 2.39 3.25
C THR A 108 -9.19 1.13 2.38
N PRO A 109 -8.33 0.78 1.40
CA PRO A 109 -8.52 -0.43 0.58
C PRO A 109 -8.62 -1.75 1.36
N PHE A 110 -8.20 -1.78 2.63
CA PHE A 110 -8.30 -2.96 3.51
C PHE A 110 -9.47 -2.89 4.49
N TYR A 111 -10.23 -1.80 4.54
CA TYR A 111 -11.40 -1.68 5.41
C TYR A 111 -12.40 -2.83 5.25
N PRO A 112 -12.69 -3.31 4.02
CA PRO A 112 -13.59 -4.43 3.82
C PRO A 112 -13.23 -5.71 4.58
N VAL A 113 -11.93 -5.94 4.89
CA VAL A 113 -11.49 -7.15 5.61
C VAL A 113 -11.51 -6.98 7.13
N TYR A 114 -11.62 -5.77 7.67
CA TYR A 114 -11.58 -5.57 9.12
C TYR A 114 -12.76 -6.16 9.89
N PRO A 115 -13.99 -6.19 9.36
CA PRO A 115 -15.10 -6.90 10.02
C PRO A 115 -14.84 -8.39 10.23
N LEU A 116 -13.87 -8.98 9.53
CA LEU A 116 -13.46 -10.37 9.70
C LEU A 116 -12.43 -10.55 10.82
N LEU A 117 -11.81 -9.47 11.30
CA LEU A 117 -10.85 -9.51 12.40
C LEU A 117 -11.58 -9.61 13.74
N PRO A 118 -11.00 -10.30 14.74
CA PRO A 118 -11.50 -10.29 16.10
C PRO A 118 -11.65 -8.86 16.62
N ARG A 119 -12.75 -8.57 17.30
CA ARG A 119 -12.98 -7.29 18.00
C ARG A 119 -12.16 -7.26 19.29
N THR A 120 -10.84 -7.26 19.17
CA THR A 120 -9.89 -7.23 20.29
C THR A 120 -8.99 -6.01 20.21
N SER A 121 -8.27 -5.74 21.30
CA SER A 121 -7.29 -4.67 21.41
C SER A 121 -5.98 -5.20 21.98
N VAL A 122 -4.88 -4.52 21.67
CA VAL A 122 -3.55 -4.74 22.23
C VAL A 122 -3.09 -3.44 22.86
N ALA A 123 -2.83 -3.44 24.17
CA ALA A 123 -2.46 -2.24 24.92
C ALA A 123 -3.43 -1.06 24.68
N ASP A 124 -4.75 -1.33 24.78
CA ASP A 124 -5.86 -0.40 24.55
C ASP A 124 -6.00 0.14 23.12
N ILE A 125 -5.22 -0.38 22.17
CA ILE A 125 -5.30 0.00 20.75
C ILE A 125 -6.06 -1.10 19.98
N PRO A 126 -7.08 -0.77 19.18
CA PRO A 126 -7.81 -1.76 18.40
C PRO A 126 -6.90 -2.58 17.49
N LEU A 127 -7.11 -3.90 17.42
CA LEU A 127 -6.26 -4.81 16.65
C LEU A 127 -6.22 -4.45 15.16
N TYR A 128 -7.36 -4.08 14.56
CA TYR A 128 -7.43 -3.64 13.16
C TYR A 128 -6.52 -2.42 12.89
N PHE A 129 -6.38 -1.55 13.89
CA PHE A 129 -5.56 -0.36 13.77
C PHE A 129 -4.07 -0.71 13.82
N MET A 130 -3.66 -1.63 14.70
CA MET A 130 -2.29 -2.16 14.71
C MET A 130 -1.94 -2.86 13.40
N ILE A 131 -2.88 -3.65 12.86
CA ILE A 131 -2.71 -4.33 11.57
C ILE A 131 -2.51 -3.32 10.44
N ASN A 132 -3.18 -2.17 10.45
CA ASN A 132 -2.98 -1.11 9.45
C ASN A 132 -1.58 -0.53 9.41
N LEU A 133 -0.97 -0.35 10.58
CA LEU A 133 0.40 0.15 10.68
C LEU A 133 1.37 -0.83 10.02
N ILE A 134 1.13 -2.14 10.20
CA ILE A 134 1.96 -3.20 9.66
C ILE A 134 1.71 -3.41 8.16
N ILE A 135 0.44 -3.40 7.72
CA ILE A 135 0.05 -3.58 6.32
C ILE A 135 0.74 -2.56 5.43
N SER A 136 0.87 -1.30 5.87
CA SER A 136 1.59 -0.23 5.15
C SER A 136 3.03 -0.63 4.75
N LEU A 137 3.69 -1.48 5.56
CA LEU A 137 5.06 -1.93 5.32
C LEU A 137 5.13 -3.19 4.44
N ILE A 138 4.03 -3.96 4.38
CA ILE A 138 3.94 -5.23 3.64
C ILE A 138 3.44 -5.02 2.22
N ILE A 139 2.51 -4.07 1.98
CA ILE A 139 1.91 -3.81 0.65
C ILE A 139 2.96 -3.72 -0.47
N PRO A 140 4.10 -3.01 -0.30
CA PRO A 140 5.12 -2.91 -1.36
C PRO A 140 5.70 -4.25 -1.84
N LEU A 141 5.61 -5.31 -1.04
CA LEU A 141 6.05 -6.65 -1.41
C LEU A 141 5.19 -7.26 -2.52
N ILE A 142 3.91 -6.87 -2.62
CA ILE A 142 2.97 -7.42 -3.60
C ILE A 142 3.39 -7.08 -5.05
N PRO A 143 3.58 -5.81 -5.44
CA PRO A 143 4.07 -5.49 -6.79
C PRO A 143 5.50 -6.00 -7.01
N ALA A 144 6.34 -6.06 -5.98
CA ALA A 144 7.68 -6.62 -6.09
C ALA A 144 7.66 -8.13 -6.41
N ALA A 145 6.73 -8.88 -5.81
CA ALA A 145 6.51 -10.28 -6.13
C ALA A 145 6.06 -10.47 -7.59
N GLY A 146 5.12 -9.65 -8.07
CA GLY A 146 4.73 -9.64 -9.48
C GLY A 146 5.91 -9.39 -10.41
N ALA A 147 6.76 -8.43 -10.05
CA ALA A 147 7.97 -8.12 -10.81
C ALA A 147 9.01 -9.25 -10.80
N TYR A 148 9.14 -9.96 -9.67
CA TYR A 148 10.01 -11.13 -9.54
C TYR A 148 9.57 -12.24 -10.49
N ILE A 149 8.28 -12.60 -10.49
CA ILE A 149 7.72 -13.60 -11.40
C ILE A 149 7.93 -13.21 -12.87
N SER A 150 7.74 -11.93 -13.19
CA SER A 150 8.00 -11.41 -14.55
C SER A 150 9.44 -11.63 -15.03
N LYS A 151 10.43 -11.64 -14.12
CA LYS A 151 11.84 -11.82 -14.47
C LYS A 151 12.26 -13.28 -14.61
N ILE A 152 11.58 -14.20 -13.91
CA ILE A 152 11.90 -15.64 -13.95
C ILE A 152 11.23 -16.32 -15.15
N ASN A 153 10.09 -15.79 -15.60
CA ASN A 153 9.38 -16.26 -16.79
C ASN A 153 9.97 -15.70 -18.10
N LYS A 154 11.20 -15.18 -18.09
CA LYS A 154 11.98 -14.74 -19.26
C LYS A 154 13.08 -15.74 -19.55
#